data_AF-A0A8T5JIE8-F1
#
_entry.id   AF-A0A8T5JIE8-F1
#
_cell.length_a   1.000
_cell.length_b   1.000
_cell.length_c   1.000
_cell.angle_alpha   90.00
_cell.angle_beta   90.00
_cell.angle_gamma   90.00
#
_symmetry.space_group_name_H-M   'P 1'
#
loop_
_entity.id
_entity.type
_entity.pdbx_description
1 polymer ?
#
loop_
_entity_poly.entity_id
_entity_poly.type
_entity_poly.pdbx_seq_one_letter_code
_entity_poly.pdbx_strand_id
1 'polypeptide(L)' 'MSDTIGKHYEIKDGKIERKRPFCNRCGRGYFMADHKDRYACGKCGYTIFKKRE' A
#
# COMPACT_ATOMS: atom_id res chain seq x y z
N MET A 1 21.75 4.12 -0.30
CA MET A 1 20.53 4.60 0.41
C MET A 1 19.72 5.46 -0.55
N SER A 2 18.80 4.88 -1.31
CA SER A 2 17.91 5.60 -2.24
C SER A 2 16.72 4.69 -2.58
N ASP A 3 15.85 4.48 -1.60
CA ASP A 3 14.54 3.84 -1.85
C ASP A 3 13.51 4.96 -1.88
N THR A 4 13.37 5.56 -3.06
CA THR A 4 12.62 6.80 -3.27
C THR A 4 11.12 6.51 -3.19
N ILE A 5 10.55 6.78 -2.02
CA ILE A 5 9.11 6.72 -1.69
C ILE A 5 8.21 7.38 -2.77
N GLY A 6 8.75 8.34 -3.54
CA GLY A 6 8.06 9.01 -4.65
C GLY A 6 7.61 8.11 -5.80
N LYS A 7 8.21 6.92 -6.00
CA LYS A 7 7.81 6.01 -7.10
C LYS A 7 6.42 5.38 -6.92
N HIS A 8 5.84 5.48 -5.73
CA HIS A 8 4.55 4.87 -5.41
C HIS A 8 3.37 5.85 -5.41
N TYR A 9 3.62 7.10 -5.76
CA TYR A 9 2.59 8.13 -5.93
C TYR A 9 2.48 8.48 -7.41
N GLU A 10 1.39 8.08 -8.05
CA GLU A 10 1.03 8.62 -9.37
C GLU A 10 0.03 9.75 -9.17
N ILE A 11 0.33 10.89 -9.79
CA ILE A 11 -0.57 12.04 -9.87
C ILE A 11 -1.21 11.96 -11.25
N LYS A 12 -2.52 11.65 -11.29
CA LYS A 12 -3.33 11.77 -12.51
C LYS A 12 -4.32 12.91 -12.32
N ASP A 13 -4.27 13.90 -13.21
CA ASP A 13 -5.21 15.02 -13.28
C ASP A 13 -5.48 15.72 -11.93
N GLY A 14 -4.43 15.97 -11.14
CA GLY A 14 -4.53 16.66 -9.84
C GLY A 14 -5.11 15.81 -8.71
N LYS A 15 -5.45 14.54 -8.95
CA LYS A 15 -5.83 13.57 -7.92
C LYS A 15 -4.68 12.59 -7.67
N ILE A 16 -4.34 12.41 -6.40
CA ILE A 16 -3.33 11.45 -5.96
C ILE A 16 -3.98 10.06 -6.00
N GLU A 17 -3.78 9.31 -7.08
CA GLU A 17 -4.19 7.91 -7.19
C GLU A 17 -3.15 7.03 -6.50
N ARG A 18 -3.51 6.51 -5.32
CA ARG A 18 -2.62 5.69 -4.51
C ARG A 18 -2.69 4.25 -5.01
N LYS A 19 -1.58 3.73 -5.55
CA LYS A 19 -1.52 2.35 -6.08
C LYS A 19 -1.69 1.25 -5.02
N ARG A 20 -1.39 1.54 -3.74
CA ARG A 20 -1.39 0.55 -2.66
C ARG A 20 -2.06 1.10 -1.40
N PRO A 21 -2.83 0.27 -0.67
CA PRO A 21 -3.42 0.68 0.60
C PRO A 21 -2.35 0.84 1.68
N PHE A 22 -2.62 1.73 2.63
CA PHE A 22 -1.83 1.85 3.86
C PHE A 22 -2.28 0.81 4.89
N CYS A 23 -1.35 0.39 5.74
CA CYS A 23 -1.68 -0.43 6.89
C CYS A 23 -2.51 0.39 7.90
N ASN A 24 -3.70 -0.08 8.24
CA ASN A 24 -4.58 0.52 9.25
C ASN A 24 -3.94 0.56 10.66
N ARG A 25 -3.06 -0.40 10.98
CA ARG A 25 -2.38 -0.48 12.28
C ARG A 25 -1.13 0.41 12.35
N CYS A 26 -0.31 0.44 11.29
CA CYS A 26 0.94 1.21 11.28
C CYS A 26 0.74 2.66 10.86
N GLY A 27 -0.37 2.99 10.20
CA GLY A 27 -0.70 4.34 9.79
C GLY A 27 -0.12 4.76 8.45
N ARG A 28 -0.26 6.07 8.16
CA ARG A 28 0.14 6.71 6.91
C ARG A 28 1.65 6.59 6.71
N GLY A 29 2.09 6.13 5.54
CA GLY A 29 3.50 5.88 5.20
C GLY A 29 3.89 4.40 5.14
N TYR A 30 3.10 3.50 5.75
CA TYR A 30 3.32 2.05 5.65
C TYR A 30 2.44 1.44 4.57
N PHE A 31 2.98 1.31 3.37
CA PHE A 31 2.31 0.62 2.27
C PHE A 31 2.21 -0.88 2.54
N MET A 32 1.05 -1.44 2.26
CA MET A 32 0.89 -2.89 2.25
C MET A 32 1.40 -3.46 0.92
N ALA A 33 2.06 -4.62 1.00
CA ALA A 33 2.43 -5.39 -0.17
C ALA A 33 1.16 -5.96 -0.79
N ASP A 34 0.97 -5.71 -2.08
CA ASP A 34 -0.11 -6.30 -2.85
C ASP A 34 0.30 -7.70 -3.31
N HIS A 35 -0.41 -8.71 -2.81
CA HIS A 35 -0.42 -10.06 -3.36
C HIS A 35 -1.77 -10.32 -4.06
N LYS A 36 -1.78 -11.32 -4.95
CA LYS A 36 -2.94 -11.67 -5.78
C LYS A 36 -4.21 -12.00 -4.98
N ASP A 37 -4.04 -12.47 -3.76
CA ASP A 37 -5.08 -12.94 -2.82
C ASP A 37 -5.20 -12.08 -1.55
N ARG A 38 -4.17 -11.28 -1.23
CA ARG A 38 -4.10 -10.54 0.05
C ARG A 38 -3.21 -9.31 -0.01
N TYR A 39 -3.42 -8.38 0.90
CA TYR A 39 -2.50 -7.30 1.23
C TYR A 39 -1.78 -7.65 2.53
N ALA A 40 -0.45 -7.59 2.55
CA ALA A 40 0.34 -7.90 3.73
C ALA A 40 1.20 -6.70 4.17
N CYS A 41 1.18 -6.36 5.46
CA CYS A 41 2.04 -5.34 6.03
C CYS A 41 3.36 -5.94 6.51
N GLY A 42 4.48 -5.53 5.90
CA GLY A 42 5.81 -6.00 6.29
C GLY A 42 6.30 -5.50 7.66
N LYS A 43 5.64 -4.49 8.26
CA LYS A 43 6.05 -3.93 9.56
C LYS A 43 5.38 -4.62 10.76
N CYS A 44 4.07 -4.89 10.67
CA CYS A 44 3.29 -5.45 11.79
C CYS A 44 2.69 -6.83 11.50
N GLY A 45 2.92 -7.40 10.31
CA GLY A 45 2.35 -8.70 9.91
C GLY A 45 0.86 -8.67 9.60
N TYR A 46 0.21 -7.50 9.64
CA TYR A 46 -1.23 -7.40 9.37
C TYR A 46 -1.56 -7.75 7.92
N THR A 47 -2.55 -8.62 7.73
CA THR A 47 -2.94 -9.12 6.42
C THR A 47 -4.42 -8.87 6.17
N ILE A 48 -4.76 -8.35 5.00
CA ILE A 48 -6.14 -8.13 4.53
C ILE A 48 -6.34 -9.03 3.32
N PHE A 49 -7.26 -10.00 3.39
CA PHE A 49 -7.57 -10.82 2.23
C PHE A 49 -8.47 -10.05 1.26
N LYS A 50 -8.13 -10.11 -0.04
CA LYS A 50 -8.96 -9.55 -1.10
C LYS A 50 -10.16 -10.48 -1.25
N LYS A 51 -11.32 -10.11 -0.70
CA LYS A 51 -12.56 -10.82 -1.01
C LYS A 51 -12.78 -10.71 -2.52
N ARG A 52 -12.75 -11.85 -3.21
CA ARG A 52 -13.36 -12.00 -4.53
C ARG A 52 -14.81 -12.38 -4.26
N GLU A 53 -15.72 -11.51 -4.66
CA GLU A 53 -17.13 -11.87 -4.85
C GLU A 53 -17.26 -12.71 -6.13
#